data_AF-A0A0S4WRU9-F1
#
_entry.id   AF-A0A0S4WRU9-F1
#
_cell.length_a   1.000
_cell.length_b   1.000
_cell.length_c   1.000
_cell.angle_alpha   90.00
_cell.angle_beta   90.00
_cell.angle_gamma   90.00
#
_symmetry.space_group_name_H-M   'P 1'
#
loop_
_entity.id
_entity.type
_entity.pdbx_description
1 polymer ?
#
loop_
_entity_poly.entity_id
_entity_poly.type
_entity_poly.pdbx_seq_one_letter_code
_entity_poly.pdbx_strand_id
1 'polypeptide(L)'
;MGAVVRKVPYYTLEPSFFRGTVWRERLGARGAVPINTPQRISFARLAPGETPPPPAPKPTAEQLKAQQAEAARQKLLAEQAKKQQPKEPPKPQPKVVEAEDQDKIPEFDLQDVPGAMDKIGWPVAAKIARKWFASPKHIYNDDPNSVQPIDDTTVTLKWALGFGSVQKRYDELISKKIYSPAAAKEAKKKITRHLKSIFIDQGSINLSFDTSAFVGDERQFHIDWQFQFQDIPTSATLDGLALTDLTAALGNFNLYAAVGQVDVSAERYFQYDKEKQTKAYCIDPVATITHIYVYLKDNYSFNDKGDGNSQYLGHWNKKDMILSYRAAVSDLIDGKKVHTQMGSSEITETTINWPYLPGDPIDKPVDKRPGFGKLLEKNVYYPVYNKTYNEWREKHNRGGDFMIYSKPLLLKLRNPISIKLDTICRAPEPM
;
A
#
# COMPACT_ATOMS: atom_id res chain seq x y z
N MET A 1 -32.01 6.95 -35.63
CA MET A 1 -31.85 6.66 -34.19
C MET A 1 -30.36 6.64 -33.92
N GLY A 2 -29.87 7.50 -33.00
CA GLY A 2 -28.44 7.60 -32.70
C GLY A 2 -27.88 6.31 -32.10
N ALA A 3 -26.58 6.08 -32.29
CA ALA A 3 -25.91 4.90 -31.75
C ALA A 3 -25.99 4.88 -30.21
N VAL A 4 -26.33 3.73 -29.63
CA VAL A 4 -26.45 3.57 -28.17
C VAL A 4 -25.08 3.19 -27.61
N VAL A 5 -24.50 3.98 -26.72
CA VAL A 5 -23.22 3.62 -26.09
C VAL A 5 -23.45 2.63 -24.95
N ARG A 6 -22.66 1.56 -24.92
CA ARG A 6 -22.68 0.54 -23.87
C ARG A 6 -22.25 1.16 -22.54
N LYS A 7 -23.07 1.00 -21.52
CA LYS A 7 -22.75 1.44 -20.16
C LYS A 7 -22.08 0.33 -19.37
N VAL A 8 -21.10 0.72 -18.56
CA VAL A 8 -20.32 -0.17 -17.71
C VAL A 8 -20.72 -0.02 -16.24
N PRO A 9 -20.78 -1.12 -15.48
CA PRO A 9 -21.08 -1.07 -14.07
C PRO A 9 -19.93 -0.48 -13.25
N TYR A 10 -20.27 0.26 -12.20
CA TYR A 10 -19.30 0.82 -11.25
C TYR A 10 -19.87 0.87 -9.83
N TYR A 11 -18.98 0.98 -8.85
CA TYR A 11 -19.31 1.29 -7.46
C TYR A 11 -18.92 2.72 -7.14
N THR A 12 -19.75 3.40 -6.35
CA THR A 12 -19.46 4.76 -5.83
C THR A 12 -19.90 4.87 -4.37
N LEU A 13 -19.23 5.75 -3.61
CA LEU A 13 -19.55 6.06 -2.22
C LEU A 13 -20.81 6.95 -2.16
N GLU A 14 -21.82 6.50 -1.45
CA GLU A 14 -23.05 7.27 -1.24
C GLU A 14 -23.47 7.28 0.24
N PRO A 15 -24.04 8.39 0.73
CA PRO A 15 -24.64 8.42 2.06
C PRO A 15 -25.75 7.38 2.24
N SER A 16 -25.86 6.87 3.45
CA SER A 16 -26.85 5.92 3.93
C SER A 16 -27.37 6.40 5.28
N PHE A 17 -28.71 6.50 5.39
CA PHE A 17 -29.38 6.97 6.60
C PHE A 17 -29.04 6.16 7.86
N PHE A 18 -28.64 4.90 7.72
CA PHE A 18 -28.39 4.00 8.86
C PHE A 18 -26.94 3.57 9.03
N ARG A 19 -26.07 3.80 8.04
CA ARG A 19 -24.71 3.24 7.99
C ARG A 19 -23.65 4.23 7.52
N GLY A 20 -23.89 5.54 7.67
CA GLY A 20 -22.94 6.56 7.24
C GLY A 20 -22.75 6.57 5.72
N THR A 21 -21.62 6.10 5.21
CA THR A 21 -21.33 6.04 3.76
C THR A 21 -21.19 4.58 3.32
N VAL A 22 -21.87 4.21 2.25
CA VAL A 22 -21.85 2.84 1.71
C VAL A 22 -21.54 2.84 0.22
N TRP A 23 -20.83 1.81 -0.25
CA TRP A 23 -20.67 1.62 -1.68
C TRP A 23 -21.98 1.16 -2.30
N ARG A 24 -22.40 1.87 -3.34
CA ARG A 24 -23.57 1.51 -4.12
C ARG A 24 -23.17 1.14 -5.52
N GLU A 25 -23.68 -0.01 -5.92
CA GLU A 25 -23.55 -0.51 -7.27
C GLU A 25 -24.47 0.26 -8.22
N ARG A 26 -23.92 0.64 -9.38
CA ARG A 26 -24.64 1.33 -10.45
C ARG A 26 -24.55 0.50 -11.73
N LEU A 27 -25.67 -0.15 -12.08
CA LEU A 27 -25.81 -1.05 -13.22
C LEU A 27 -26.66 -0.46 -14.36
N GLY A 28 -26.51 -1.04 -15.56
CA GLY A 28 -27.40 -0.81 -16.71
C GLY A 28 -27.50 0.67 -17.08
N ALA A 29 -28.73 1.21 -17.13
CA ALA A 29 -28.98 2.61 -17.47
C ALA A 29 -28.29 3.62 -16.53
N ARG A 30 -27.95 3.21 -15.30
CA ARG A 30 -27.22 4.02 -14.31
C ARG A 30 -25.70 3.80 -14.33
N GLY A 31 -25.21 2.91 -15.18
CA GLY A 31 -23.77 2.67 -15.38
C GLY A 31 -23.07 3.88 -16.01
N ALA A 32 -21.74 3.83 -15.99
CA ALA A 32 -20.89 4.86 -16.56
C ALA A 32 -20.71 4.64 -18.07
N VAL A 33 -20.40 5.71 -18.80
CA VAL A 33 -20.11 5.68 -20.23
C VAL A 33 -18.59 5.68 -20.41
N PRO A 34 -17.97 4.62 -20.96
CA PRO A 34 -16.55 4.64 -21.32
C PRO A 34 -16.28 5.69 -22.40
N ILE A 35 -15.15 6.37 -22.31
CA ILE A 35 -14.75 7.42 -23.25
C ILE A 35 -13.47 6.99 -23.97
N ASN A 36 -13.50 7.01 -25.30
CA ASN A 36 -12.30 6.99 -26.12
C ASN A 36 -11.79 8.43 -26.26
N THR A 37 -10.57 8.67 -25.81
CA THR A 37 -9.95 9.99 -25.91
C THR A 37 -8.43 9.84 -26.05
N PRO A 38 -7.75 10.73 -26.79
CA PRO A 38 -6.29 10.79 -26.78
C PRO A 38 -5.74 11.40 -25.47
N GLN A 39 -6.58 12.05 -24.65
CA GLN A 39 -6.13 12.65 -23.40
C GLN A 39 -5.77 11.61 -22.35
N ARG A 40 -4.69 11.88 -21.62
CA ARG A 40 -4.20 11.08 -20.51
C ARG A 40 -4.24 11.91 -19.22
N ILE A 41 -4.00 11.23 -18.09
CA ILE A 41 -3.77 11.90 -16.81
C ILE A 41 -2.62 12.90 -16.99
N SER A 42 -2.86 14.13 -16.54
CA SER A 42 -1.86 15.20 -16.60
C SER A 42 -0.81 14.99 -15.54
N PHE A 43 0.43 15.28 -15.91
CA PHE A 43 1.59 15.38 -15.03
C PHE A 43 2.22 16.78 -15.15
N ALA A 44 1.44 17.79 -15.55
CA ALA A 44 1.96 19.11 -15.87
C ALA A 44 2.17 19.98 -14.62
N ARG A 45 1.45 19.68 -13.53
CA ARG A 45 1.67 20.36 -12.25
C ARG A 45 3.06 20.01 -11.74
N LEU A 46 3.84 21.04 -11.37
CA LEU A 46 5.13 20.88 -10.72
C LEU A 46 5.01 20.02 -9.48
N ALA A 47 6.04 19.26 -9.16
CA ALA A 47 5.99 18.45 -7.96
C ALA A 47 6.09 19.31 -6.69
N PRO A 48 5.59 18.83 -5.54
CA PRO A 48 5.57 19.63 -4.31
C PRO A 48 6.96 20.14 -3.93
N GLY A 49 7.09 21.46 -3.77
CA GLY A 49 8.34 22.13 -3.41
C GLY A 49 9.28 22.43 -4.58
N GLU A 50 8.90 22.15 -5.83
CA GLU A 50 9.67 22.58 -7.01
C GLU A 50 9.38 24.05 -7.36
N THR A 51 10.45 24.79 -7.65
CA THR A 51 10.33 26.15 -8.20
C THR A 51 10.05 26.08 -9.71
N PRO A 52 9.13 26.90 -10.24
CA PRO A 52 8.92 26.98 -11.68
C PRO A 52 10.23 27.30 -12.40
N PRO A 53 10.50 26.67 -13.56
CA PRO A 53 11.64 27.07 -14.36
C PRO A 53 11.52 28.56 -14.72
N PRO A 54 12.65 29.28 -14.87
CA PRO A 54 12.63 30.67 -15.31
C PRO A 54 11.80 30.78 -16.60
N PRO A 55 10.95 31.81 -16.75
CA PRO A 55 10.18 31.99 -17.96
C PRO A 55 11.14 32.03 -19.14
N ALA A 56 10.84 31.23 -20.18
CA ALA A 56 11.61 31.24 -21.40
C ALA A 56 11.74 32.68 -21.92
N PRO A 57 12.91 33.09 -22.45
CA PRO A 57 13.07 34.42 -23.02
C PRO A 57 11.96 34.67 -24.03
N LYS A 58 11.29 35.83 -23.93
CA LYS A 58 10.17 36.16 -24.82
C LYS A 58 10.62 35.99 -26.26
N PRO A 59 9.93 35.19 -27.08
CA PRO A 59 10.31 35.02 -28.47
C PRO A 59 10.30 36.39 -29.15
N THR A 60 11.33 36.64 -29.95
CA THR A 60 11.43 37.87 -30.74
C THR A 60 10.27 37.97 -31.72
N ALA A 61 9.94 39.18 -32.20
CA ALA A 61 8.84 39.39 -33.14
C ALA A 61 8.99 38.54 -34.43
N GLU A 62 10.22 38.23 -34.84
CA GLU A 62 10.51 37.33 -35.95
C GLU A 62 10.22 35.86 -35.61
N GLN A 63 10.57 35.40 -34.42
CA GLN A 63 10.26 34.04 -33.96
C GLN A 63 8.75 33.81 -33.82
N LEU A 64 8.01 34.82 -33.34
CA LEU A 64 6.54 34.78 -33.29
C LEU A 64 5.91 34.70 -34.69
N LYS A 65 6.42 35.47 -35.65
CA LYS A 65 5.97 35.40 -37.05
C LYS A 65 6.30 34.04 -37.68
N ALA A 66 7.48 33.50 -37.43
CA ALA A 66 7.89 32.18 -37.93
C ALA A 66 7.01 31.07 -37.35
N GLN A 67 6.73 31.08 -36.04
CA GLN A 67 5.83 30.12 -35.39
C GLN A 67 4.39 30.21 -35.91
N GLN A 68 3.88 31.42 -36.15
CA GLN A 68 2.54 31.61 -36.74
C GLN A 68 2.48 31.12 -38.18
N ALA A 69 3.52 31.37 -38.98
CA ALA A 69 3.62 30.89 -40.35
C ALA A 69 3.70 29.35 -40.40
N GLU A 70 4.44 28.74 -39.48
CA GLU A 70 4.58 27.29 -39.39
C GLU A 70 3.30 26.62 -38.88
N ALA A 71 2.61 27.21 -37.90
CA ALA A 71 1.30 26.73 -37.44
C ALA A 71 0.23 26.84 -38.53
N ALA A 72 0.25 27.92 -39.33
CA ALA A 72 -0.62 28.06 -40.49
C ALA A 72 -0.32 27.01 -41.57
N ARG A 73 0.96 26.73 -41.83
CA ARG A 73 1.40 25.68 -42.75
C ARG A 73 0.99 24.29 -42.28
N GLN A 74 1.12 23.98 -40.99
CA GLN A 74 0.66 22.71 -40.43
C GLN A 74 -0.86 22.55 -40.50
N LYS A 75 -1.64 23.62 -40.25
CA LYS A 75 -3.10 23.60 -40.45
C LYS A 75 -3.48 23.32 -41.90
N LEU A 76 -2.80 23.96 -42.86
CA LEU A 76 -3.02 23.73 -44.29
C LEU A 76 -2.68 22.29 -44.69
N LEU A 77 -1.56 21.75 -44.19
CA LEU A 77 -1.18 20.35 -44.42
C LEU A 77 -2.19 19.37 -43.80
N ALA A 78 -2.70 19.65 -42.61
CA ALA A 78 -3.73 18.84 -41.96
C ALA A 78 -5.08 18.90 -42.69
N GLU A 79 -5.47 20.06 -43.24
CA GLU A 79 -6.66 20.19 -44.09
C GLU A 79 -6.50 19.48 -45.44
N GLN A 80 -5.31 19.54 -46.05
CA GLN A 80 -5.02 18.79 -47.29
C GLN A 80 -5.02 17.28 -47.04
N ALA A 81 -4.45 16.82 -45.91
CA ALA A 81 -4.50 15.41 -45.50
C ALA A 81 -5.93 14.93 -45.26
N LYS A 82 -6.80 15.76 -44.66
CA LYS A 82 -8.24 15.47 -44.52
C LYS A 82 -8.99 15.42 -45.85
N LYS A 83 -8.56 16.16 -46.87
CA LYS A 83 -9.15 16.14 -48.22
C LYS A 83 -8.69 14.96 -49.07
N GLN A 84 -7.53 14.36 -48.76
CA GLN A 84 -6.96 13.22 -49.49
C GLN A 84 -7.28 11.85 -48.86
N GLN A 85 -7.86 11.81 -47.66
CA GLN A 85 -8.42 10.57 -47.12
C GLN A 85 -9.61 10.11 -47.98
N PRO A 86 -9.60 8.88 -48.52
CA PRO A 86 -10.78 8.31 -49.15
C PRO A 86 -11.93 8.33 -48.13
N LYS A 87 -13.09 8.89 -48.52
CA LYS A 87 -14.31 8.69 -47.74
C LYS A 87 -14.62 7.20 -47.78
N GLU A 88 -14.22 6.45 -46.75
CA GLU A 88 -14.68 5.08 -46.57
C GLU A 88 -16.22 5.09 -46.62
N PRO A 89 -16.85 4.19 -47.39
CA PRO A 89 -18.29 4.03 -47.33
C PRO A 89 -18.68 3.74 -45.87
N PRO A 90 -19.81 4.27 -45.37
CA PRO A 90 -20.20 4.11 -43.99
C PRO A 90 -20.28 2.63 -43.66
N LYS A 91 -19.31 2.11 -42.90
CA LYS A 91 -19.39 0.78 -42.31
C LYS A 91 -20.69 0.76 -41.51
N PRO A 92 -21.52 -0.29 -41.63
CA PRO A 92 -22.76 -0.38 -40.88
C PRO A 92 -22.45 -0.20 -39.41
N GLN A 93 -22.89 0.93 -38.84
CA GLN A 93 -22.66 1.24 -37.44
C GLN A 93 -23.32 0.12 -36.62
N PRO A 94 -22.59 -0.57 -35.73
CA PRO A 94 -23.24 -1.47 -34.80
C PRO A 94 -24.26 -0.66 -34.00
N LYS A 95 -25.46 -1.23 -33.78
CA LYS A 95 -26.54 -0.57 -33.02
C LYS A 95 -26.10 -0.15 -31.60
N VAL A 96 -24.98 -0.71 -31.12
CA VAL A 96 -24.34 -0.41 -29.84
C VAL A 96 -22.85 -0.13 -30.05
N VAL A 97 -22.33 0.98 -29.49
CA VAL A 97 -20.89 1.33 -29.52
C VAL A 97 -20.30 1.09 -28.13
N GLU A 98 -19.08 0.57 -28.02
CA GLU A 98 -18.46 0.22 -26.73
C GLU A 98 -17.99 1.43 -25.90
N ALA A 99 -17.73 2.57 -26.54
CA ALA A 99 -17.30 3.81 -25.88
C ALA A 99 -17.73 5.04 -26.70
N GLU A 100 -17.84 6.19 -26.04
CA GLU A 100 -18.10 7.49 -26.67
C GLU A 100 -16.76 8.13 -27.07
N ASP A 101 -16.61 8.57 -28.31
CA ASP A 101 -15.42 9.29 -28.76
C ASP A 101 -15.50 10.76 -28.32
N GLN A 102 -14.50 11.22 -27.59
CA GLN A 102 -14.36 12.62 -27.15
C GLN A 102 -12.92 13.09 -27.31
N ASP A 103 -12.72 14.09 -28.17
CA ASP A 103 -11.40 14.71 -28.38
C ASP A 103 -10.93 15.46 -27.12
N LYS A 104 -11.89 16.05 -26.38
CA LYS A 104 -11.60 16.84 -25.17
C LYS A 104 -12.55 16.50 -24.01
N ILE A 105 -11.97 16.06 -22.92
CA ILE A 105 -12.53 15.80 -21.60
C ILE A 105 -11.84 16.68 -20.54
N PRO A 106 -12.45 16.84 -19.35
CA PRO A 106 -11.96 17.70 -18.27
C PRO A 106 -10.62 17.19 -17.76
N GLU A 107 -9.67 18.11 -17.55
CA GLU A 107 -8.32 17.76 -17.13
C GLU A 107 -8.27 17.25 -15.68
N PHE A 108 -7.46 16.22 -15.47
CA PHE A 108 -7.17 15.63 -14.17
C PHE A 108 -5.66 15.44 -14.06
N ASP A 109 -5.05 16.00 -13.01
CA ASP A 109 -3.64 15.77 -12.71
C ASP A 109 -3.51 14.67 -11.66
N LEU A 110 -2.48 13.82 -11.73
CA LEU A 110 -2.30 12.75 -10.73
C LEU A 110 -2.25 13.30 -9.30
N GLN A 111 -1.70 14.51 -9.12
CA GLN A 111 -1.64 15.19 -7.83
C GLN A 111 -3.02 15.68 -7.32
N ASP A 112 -4.11 15.47 -8.06
CA ASP A 112 -5.48 15.71 -7.58
C ASP A 112 -6.00 14.58 -6.68
N VAL A 113 -5.40 13.38 -6.73
CA VAL A 113 -5.81 12.21 -5.92
C VAL A 113 -5.85 12.53 -4.42
N PRO A 114 -4.82 13.13 -3.80
CA PRO A 114 -4.87 13.45 -2.36
C PRO A 114 -5.95 14.49 -2.01
N GLY A 115 -6.30 15.38 -2.94
CA GLY A 115 -7.39 16.33 -2.74
C GLY A 115 -8.77 15.69 -2.81
N ALA A 116 -8.93 14.65 -3.64
CA ALA A 116 -10.14 13.82 -3.67
C ALA A 116 -10.26 12.97 -2.39
N MET A 117 -9.16 12.38 -1.91
CA MET A 117 -9.12 11.62 -0.65
C MET A 117 -9.61 12.45 0.55
N ASP A 118 -9.16 13.70 0.70
CA ASP A 118 -9.67 14.59 1.77
C ASP A 118 -11.19 14.78 1.69
N LYS A 119 -11.73 14.99 0.48
CA LYS A 119 -13.15 15.28 0.25
C LYS A 119 -14.07 14.10 0.55
N ILE A 120 -13.57 12.87 0.40
CA ILE A 120 -14.30 11.64 0.76
C ILE A 120 -14.02 11.17 2.19
N GLY A 121 -13.30 11.97 2.98
CA GLY A 121 -13.06 11.70 4.39
C GLY A 121 -11.90 10.73 4.67
N TRP A 122 -10.90 10.67 3.78
CA TRP A 122 -9.70 9.84 3.91
C TRP A 122 -8.42 10.67 4.13
N PRO A 123 -8.31 11.40 5.26
CA PRO A 123 -7.22 12.33 5.50
C PRO A 123 -5.86 11.64 5.70
N VAL A 124 -5.82 10.41 6.24
CA VAL A 124 -4.55 9.71 6.47
C VAL A 124 -3.97 9.22 5.14
N ALA A 125 -4.78 8.59 4.29
CA ALA A 125 -4.40 8.22 2.94
C ALA A 125 -3.93 9.43 2.12
N ALA A 126 -4.66 10.55 2.22
CA ALA A 126 -4.28 11.80 1.56
C ALA A 126 -2.92 12.32 2.05
N LYS A 127 -2.64 12.24 3.36
CA LYS A 127 -1.36 12.64 3.94
C LYS A 127 -0.20 11.76 3.46
N ILE A 128 -0.38 10.44 3.41
CA ILE A 128 0.62 9.50 2.90
C ILE A 128 0.89 9.74 1.41
N ALA A 129 -0.16 9.90 0.60
CA ALA A 129 -0.02 10.18 -0.83
C ALA A 129 0.73 11.50 -1.08
N ARG A 130 0.42 12.57 -0.32
CA ARG A 130 1.17 13.83 -0.37
C ARG A 130 2.63 13.65 -0.01
N LYS A 131 2.92 12.87 1.03
CA LYS A 131 4.30 12.55 1.42
C LYS A 131 5.03 11.85 0.28
N TRP A 132 4.41 10.87 -0.38
CA TRP A 132 4.99 10.20 -1.53
C TRP A 132 5.37 11.20 -2.63
N PHE A 133 4.44 12.07 -3.08
CA PHE A 133 4.72 13.09 -4.09
C PHE A 133 5.83 14.07 -3.67
N ALA A 134 5.88 14.42 -2.38
CA ALA A 134 6.88 15.32 -1.83
C ALA A 134 8.25 14.67 -1.60
N SER A 135 8.35 13.34 -1.57
CA SER A 135 9.62 12.63 -1.33
C SER A 135 10.55 12.68 -2.55
N PRO A 136 11.88 12.65 -2.34
CA PRO A 136 12.84 12.37 -3.41
C PRO A 136 12.50 11.07 -4.14
N LYS A 137 12.89 10.94 -5.42
CA LYS A 137 12.72 9.71 -6.17
C LYS A 137 13.39 8.55 -5.42
N HIS A 138 12.58 7.56 -5.09
CA HIS A 138 13.02 6.35 -4.40
C HIS A 138 12.09 5.19 -4.78
N ILE A 139 12.68 4.03 -5.06
CA ILE A 139 11.96 2.81 -5.43
C ILE A 139 12.27 1.77 -4.36
N TYR A 140 11.22 1.22 -3.74
CA TYR A 140 11.39 0.14 -2.78
C TYR A 140 12.02 -1.07 -3.46
N ASN A 141 13.02 -1.67 -2.81
CA ASN A 141 13.84 -2.75 -3.39
C ASN A 141 13.28 -4.15 -3.13
N ASP A 142 12.04 -4.26 -2.66
CA ASP A 142 11.38 -5.53 -2.37
C ASP A 142 12.01 -6.36 -1.22
N ASP A 143 12.93 -5.76 -0.45
CA ASP A 143 13.48 -6.35 0.78
C ASP A 143 12.89 -5.65 2.02
N PRO A 144 12.02 -6.33 2.80
CA PRO A 144 11.32 -5.74 3.95
C PRO A 144 12.25 -5.40 5.11
N ASN A 145 13.49 -5.88 5.10
CA ASN A 145 14.50 -5.62 6.12
C ASN A 145 15.66 -4.77 5.58
N SER A 146 15.59 -4.24 4.37
CA SER A 146 16.60 -3.31 3.85
C SER A 146 16.47 -1.91 4.45
N VAL A 147 17.50 -1.09 4.27
CA VAL A 147 17.45 0.34 4.65
C VAL A 147 16.57 1.08 3.66
N GLN A 148 15.52 1.71 4.15
CA GLN A 148 14.50 2.40 3.37
C GLN A 148 14.14 3.72 4.06
N PRO A 149 13.64 4.74 3.34
CA PRO A 149 12.97 5.87 3.98
C PRO A 149 11.81 5.38 4.85
N ILE A 150 11.60 5.99 6.01
CA ILE A 150 10.58 5.56 6.99
C ILE A 150 9.52 6.67 7.22
N ASP A 151 8.27 6.25 7.39
CA ASP A 151 7.22 7.01 8.06
C ASP A 151 6.76 6.29 9.32
N ASP A 152 7.13 6.85 10.46
CA ASP A 152 6.81 6.37 11.80
C ASP A 152 5.82 7.30 12.55
N THR A 153 5.24 8.29 11.85
CA THR A 153 4.43 9.36 12.46
C THR A 153 3.02 9.49 11.90
N THR A 154 2.79 9.09 10.64
CA THR A 154 1.50 9.31 9.99
C THR A 154 0.43 8.31 10.45
N VAL A 155 0.81 7.05 10.62
CA VAL A 155 -0.12 5.95 10.93
C VAL A 155 0.13 5.48 12.36
N THR A 156 -0.92 5.41 13.17
CA THR A 156 -0.84 4.89 14.54
C THR A 156 -1.58 3.57 14.67
N LEU A 157 -1.10 2.69 15.54
CA LEU A 157 -1.78 1.42 15.83
C LEU A 157 -3.21 1.68 16.32
N LYS A 158 -3.38 2.63 17.26
CA LYS A 158 -4.71 3.00 17.79
C LYS A 158 -5.68 3.42 16.68
N TRP A 159 -5.23 4.20 15.70
CA TRP A 159 -6.04 4.59 14.56
C TRP A 159 -6.42 3.37 13.72
N ALA A 160 -5.46 2.53 13.33
CA ALA A 160 -5.70 1.35 12.51
C ALA A 160 -6.67 0.34 13.16
N LEU A 161 -6.61 0.18 14.49
CA LEU A 161 -7.53 -0.68 15.25
C LEU A 161 -8.99 -0.23 15.19
N GLY A 162 -9.26 1.04 14.85
CA GLY A 162 -10.61 1.57 14.73
C GLY A 162 -11.36 1.13 13.47
N PHE A 163 -10.73 0.39 12.56
CA PHE A 163 -11.30 0.02 11.27
C PHE A 163 -11.63 -1.47 11.17
N GLY A 164 -12.75 -1.75 10.48
CA GLY A 164 -13.15 -3.09 10.05
C GLY A 164 -13.02 -4.16 11.14
N SER A 165 -12.29 -5.23 10.81
CA SER A 165 -11.98 -6.34 11.72
C SER A 165 -10.53 -6.33 12.22
N VAL A 166 -9.83 -5.20 12.09
CA VAL A 166 -8.43 -5.07 12.51
C VAL A 166 -8.28 -5.31 14.02
N GLN A 167 -9.19 -4.75 14.84
CA GLN A 167 -9.23 -5.02 16.28
C GLN A 167 -9.33 -6.52 16.58
N LYS A 168 -10.20 -7.24 15.89
CA LYS A 168 -10.37 -8.69 16.07
C LYS A 168 -9.08 -9.44 15.76
N ARG A 169 -8.41 -9.11 14.64
CA ARG A 169 -7.13 -9.73 14.27
C ARG A 169 -6.00 -9.37 15.23
N TYR A 170 -5.97 -8.15 15.74
CA TYR A 170 -5.08 -7.74 16.81
C TYR A 170 -5.32 -8.58 18.08
N ASP A 171 -6.58 -8.77 18.48
CA ASP A 171 -6.93 -9.58 19.64
C ASP A 171 -6.50 -11.05 19.45
N GLU A 172 -6.69 -11.60 18.24
CA GLU A 172 -6.20 -12.94 17.87
C GLU A 172 -4.67 -13.06 17.94
N LEU A 173 -3.94 -12.02 17.51
CA LEU A 173 -2.48 -11.95 17.61
C LEU A 173 -2.05 -12.10 19.07
N ILE A 174 -2.54 -11.22 19.96
CA ILE A 174 -2.08 -11.13 21.34
C ILE A 174 -2.64 -12.20 22.27
N SER A 175 -3.80 -12.80 21.95
CA SER A 175 -4.43 -13.82 22.78
C SER A 175 -4.07 -15.25 22.37
N LYS A 176 -3.69 -15.47 21.11
CA LYS A 176 -3.48 -16.82 20.55
C LYS A 176 -2.17 -16.97 19.80
N LYS A 177 -1.91 -16.15 18.77
CA LYS A 177 -0.77 -16.41 17.85
C LYS A 177 0.59 -16.28 18.53
N ILE A 178 0.76 -15.35 19.48
CA ILE A 178 2.02 -15.21 20.22
C ILE A 178 2.37 -16.45 21.06
N TYR A 179 1.39 -17.29 21.42
CA TYR A 179 1.58 -18.53 22.17
C TYR A 179 1.79 -19.76 21.29
N SER A 180 1.88 -19.59 19.97
CA SER A 180 2.12 -20.72 19.06
C SER A 180 3.53 -21.29 19.21
N PRO A 181 3.74 -22.58 18.90
CA PRO A 181 5.08 -23.18 18.91
C PRO A 181 6.08 -22.46 17.99
N ALA A 182 5.61 -21.93 16.86
CA ALA A 182 6.44 -21.17 15.93
C ALA A 182 6.91 -19.83 16.54
N ALA A 183 6.00 -19.11 17.20
CA ALA A 183 6.34 -17.89 17.93
C ALA A 183 7.34 -18.15 19.06
N ALA A 184 7.11 -19.22 19.85
CA ALA A 184 8.03 -19.62 20.91
C ALA A 184 9.43 -19.97 20.37
N LYS A 185 9.50 -20.63 19.20
CA LYS A 185 10.76 -20.97 18.54
C LYS A 185 11.55 -19.72 18.09
N GLU A 186 10.89 -18.76 17.45
CA GLU A 186 11.58 -17.53 17.02
C GLU A 186 11.99 -16.69 18.23
N ALA A 187 11.11 -16.54 19.23
CA ALA A 187 11.44 -15.85 20.47
C ALA A 187 12.63 -16.51 21.19
N LYS A 188 12.67 -17.86 21.29
CA LYS A 188 13.81 -18.61 21.84
C LYS A 188 15.10 -18.22 21.14
N LYS A 189 15.11 -18.17 19.80
CA LYS A 189 16.29 -17.82 19.01
C LYS A 189 16.78 -16.41 19.31
N LYS A 190 15.88 -15.41 19.32
CA LYS A 190 16.25 -14.00 19.58
C LYS A 190 16.77 -13.81 21.01
N ILE A 191 16.04 -14.34 21.99
CA ILE A 191 16.39 -14.24 23.42
C ILE A 191 17.72 -14.95 23.69
N THR A 192 17.92 -16.17 23.16
CA THR A 192 19.19 -16.91 23.35
C THR A 192 20.38 -16.12 22.82
N ARG A 193 20.25 -15.48 21.65
CA ARG A 193 21.32 -14.65 21.08
C ARG A 193 21.69 -13.51 22.02
N HIS A 194 20.69 -12.76 22.51
CA HIS A 194 20.94 -11.63 23.39
C HIS A 194 21.48 -12.08 24.76
N LEU A 195 20.93 -13.16 25.30
CA LEU A 195 21.35 -13.72 26.58
C LEU A 195 22.80 -14.22 26.56
N LYS A 196 23.26 -14.79 25.45
CA LYS A 196 24.68 -15.13 25.26
C LYS A 196 25.55 -13.88 25.38
N SER A 197 25.16 -12.76 24.80
CA SER A 197 25.94 -11.53 24.91
C SER A 197 26.00 -11.01 26.35
N ILE A 198 24.88 -11.04 27.07
CA ILE A 198 24.84 -10.64 28.49
C ILE A 198 25.73 -11.55 29.35
N PHE A 199 25.61 -12.87 29.18
CA PHE A 199 26.25 -13.84 30.07
C PHE A 199 27.73 -14.09 29.77
N ILE A 200 28.08 -14.17 28.48
CA ILE A 200 29.42 -14.49 28.00
C ILE A 200 30.21 -13.20 27.81
N ASP A 201 29.74 -12.29 26.95
CA ASP A 201 30.52 -11.12 26.53
C ASP A 201 30.62 -10.07 27.64
N GLN A 202 29.50 -9.78 28.31
CA GLN A 202 29.46 -8.79 29.40
C GLN A 202 29.78 -9.39 30.77
N GLY A 203 29.78 -10.72 30.89
CA GLY A 203 30.03 -11.41 32.14
C GLY A 203 28.95 -11.18 33.21
N SER A 204 27.78 -10.63 32.85
CA SER A 204 26.74 -10.25 33.80
C SER A 204 26.07 -11.46 34.44
N ILE A 205 25.74 -11.33 35.73
CA ILE A 205 24.92 -12.29 36.48
C ILE A 205 23.43 -11.93 36.45
N ASN A 206 23.10 -10.66 36.17
CA ASN A 206 21.73 -10.22 35.97
C ASN A 206 21.36 -10.48 34.50
N LEU A 207 20.49 -11.47 34.32
CA LEU A 207 20.14 -12.03 33.02
C LEU A 207 18.80 -11.50 32.49
N SER A 208 17.97 -10.91 33.35
CA SER A 208 16.71 -10.29 32.94
C SER A 208 17.00 -8.98 32.20
N PHE A 209 16.20 -8.68 31.19
CA PHE A 209 16.39 -7.50 30.35
C PHE A 209 15.06 -7.01 29.76
N ASP A 210 15.07 -5.76 29.31
CA ASP A 210 14.03 -5.20 28.46
C ASP A 210 14.63 -4.66 27.16
N THR A 211 13.76 -4.42 26.18
CA THR A 211 14.15 -4.01 24.83
C THR A 211 13.85 -2.53 24.54
N SER A 212 13.50 -1.74 25.56
CA SER A 212 13.09 -0.33 25.38
C SER A 212 14.18 0.53 24.74
N ALA A 213 15.45 0.27 25.05
CA ALA A 213 16.60 0.96 24.47
C ALA A 213 16.73 0.78 22.94
N PHE A 214 16.13 -0.27 22.37
CA PHE A 214 16.21 -0.57 20.93
C PHE A 214 15.06 0.04 20.13
N VAL A 215 13.99 0.52 20.78
CA VAL A 215 12.77 1.00 20.10
C VAL A 215 13.02 2.26 19.23
N GLY A 216 14.14 2.97 19.44
CA GLY A 216 14.51 4.16 18.67
C GLY A 216 14.99 3.92 17.24
N ASP A 217 15.26 2.67 16.86
CA ASP A 217 15.52 2.27 15.46
C ASP A 217 14.48 1.23 15.07
N GLU A 218 13.37 1.67 14.46
CA GLU A 218 12.22 0.81 14.15
C GLU A 218 12.58 -0.40 13.27
N ARG A 219 13.52 -0.20 12.33
CA ARG A 219 13.96 -1.26 11.42
C ARG A 219 14.79 -2.30 12.18
N GLN A 220 15.82 -1.86 12.90
CA GLN A 220 16.70 -2.78 13.60
C GLN A 220 15.97 -3.47 14.76
N PHE A 221 15.11 -2.74 15.48
CA PHE A 221 14.21 -3.30 16.48
C PHE A 221 13.33 -4.42 15.91
N HIS A 222 12.74 -4.19 14.74
CA HIS A 222 11.95 -5.21 14.04
C HIS A 222 12.79 -6.45 13.72
N ILE A 223 13.98 -6.27 13.13
CA ILE A 223 14.85 -7.39 12.74
C ILE A 223 15.29 -8.21 13.96
N ASP A 224 15.59 -7.55 15.08
CA ASP A 224 16.18 -8.21 16.24
C ASP A 224 15.14 -8.82 17.17
N TRP A 225 13.96 -8.23 17.30
CA TRP A 225 13.04 -8.58 18.38
C TRP A 225 11.67 -9.08 17.92
N GLN A 226 11.30 -8.90 16.65
CA GLN A 226 10.07 -9.48 16.11
C GLN A 226 10.12 -11.01 16.19
N PHE A 227 9.03 -11.61 16.67
CA PHE A 227 8.92 -13.07 16.81
C PHE A 227 7.57 -13.65 16.34
N GLN A 228 6.55 -12.80 16.16
CA GLN A 228 5.27 -13.21 15.59
C GLN A 228 4.63 -12.07 14.80
N PHE A 229 3.76 -12.41 13.84
CA PHE A 229 2.97 -11.45 13.09
C PHE A 229 1.55 -11.96 12.81
N GLN A 230 0.69 -11.04 12.38
CA GLN A 230 -0.66 -11.27 11.93
C GLN A 230 -0.88 -10.43 10.67
N ASP A 231 -1.20 -11.10 9.56
CA ASP A 231 -1.63 -10.45 8.33
C ASP A 231 -2.93 -9.68 8.54
N ILE A 232 -3.05 -8.52 7.90
CA ILE A 232 -4.27 -7.74 7.81
C ILE A 232 -4.57 -7.56 6.31
N PRO A 233 -5.42 -8.43 5.73
CA PRO A 233 -5.81 -8.29 4.34
C PRO A 233 -6.75 -7.10 4.19
N THR A 234 -6.87 -6.63 2.96
CA THR A 234 -7.72 -5.51 2.55
C THR A 234 -9.15 -5.72 3.03
N SER A 235 -9.68 -6.94 2.95
CA SER A 235 -11.02 -7.30 3.44
C SER A 235 -11.22 -7.04 4.93
N ALA A 236 -10.15 -7.09 5.74
CA ALA A 236 -10.20 -6.77 7.17
C ALA A 236 -10.20 -5.26 7.44
N THR A 237 -9.81 -4.42 6.47
CA THR A 237 -9.79 -2.95 6.58
C THR A 237 -11.10 -2.29 6.16
N LEU A 238 -12.04 -3.07 5.58
CA LEU A 238 -13.30 -2.56 5.05
C LEU A 238 -14.31 -2.29 6.17
N ASP A 239 -15.19 -1.32 5.93
CA ASP A 239 -16.44 -1.16 6.68
C ASP A 239 -17.59 -1.80 5.89
N GLY A 240 -17.90 -3.06 6.21
CA GLY A 240 -18.77 -3.90 5.38
C GLY A 240 -18.11 -4.22 4.05
N LEU A 241 -18.61 -3.65 2.95
CA LEU A 241 -17.99 -3.73 1.61
C LEU A 241 -17.26 -2.44 1.24
N ALA A 242 -17.10 -1.52 2.19
CA ALA A 242 -16.57 -0.20 1.91
C ALA A 242 -15.08 -0.05 2.13
N LEU A 243 -14.37 0.42 1.10
CA LEU A 243 -13.02 0.96 1.27
C LEU A 243 -13.06 2.10 2.30
N THR A 244 -12.05 2.12 3.15
CA THR A 244 -11.88 3.11 4.22
C THR A 244 -10.60 3.91 4.01
N ASP A 245 -10.39 4.93 4.85
CA ASP A 245 -9.12 5.65 4.93
C ASP A 245 -7.94 4.69 5.15
N LEU A 246 -8.13 3.66 6.00
CA LEU A 246 -7.12 2.61 6.21
C LEU A 246 -6.86 1.80 4.95
N THR A 247 -7.92 1.43 4.21
CA THR A 247 -7.77 0.68 2.97
C THR A 247 -6.98 1.47 1.92
N ALA A 248 -7.26 2.77 1.79
CA ALA A 248 -6.55 3.63 0.85
C ALA A 248 -5.12 3.98 1.30
N ALA A 249 -4.87 3.95 2.62
CA ALA A 249 -3.56 4.24 3.20
C ALA A 249 -2.58 3.07 3.07
N LEU A 250 -3.02 1.85 3.41
CA LEU A 250 -2.14 0.68 3.57
C LEU A 250 -2.56 -0.53 2.72
N GLY A 251 -3.86 -0.67 2.43
CA GLY A 251 -4.39 -1.86 1.77
C GLY A 251 -4.15 -3.13 2.59
N ASN A 252 -3.14 -3.92 2.21
CA ASN A 252 -2.69 -5.11 2.93
C ASN A 252 -1.48 -4.74 3.81
N PHE A 253 -1.52 -5.03 5.10
CA PHE A 253 -0.39 -4.78 6.01
C PHE A 253 -0.27 -5.85 7.09
N ASN A 254 0.74 -5.75 7.95
CA ASN A 254 0.93 -6.70 9.05
C ASN A 254 0.96 -6.01 10.41
N LEU A 255 0.39 -6.68 11.41
CA LEU A 255 0.65 -6.43 12.82
C LEU A 255 1.78 -7.35 13.29
N TYR A 256 2.71 -6.82 14.06
CA TYR A 256 3.87 -7.55 14.56
C TYR A 256 3.91 -7.53 16.08
N ALA A 257 4.36 -8.64 16.66
CA ALA A 257 4.73 -8.74 18.06
C ALA A 257 6.25 -8.89 18.18
N ALA A 258 6.84 -8.09 19.06
CA ALA A 258 8.26 -8.12 19.41
C ALA A 258 8.45 -8.33 20.92
N VAL A 259 9.59 -8.90 21.30
CA VAL A 259 9.95 -9.10 22.71
C VAL A 259 10.06 -7.73 23.41
N GLY A 260 9.41 -7.58 24.57
CA GLY A 260 9.42 -6.35 25.36
C GLY A 260 10.27 -6.46 26.62
N GLN A 261 9.79 -7.21 27.61
CA GLN A 261 10.51 -7.48 28.86
C GLN A 261 10.60 -8.98 29.09
N VAL A 262 11.78 -9.43 29.51
CA VAL A 262 12.10 -10.83 29.78
C VAL A 262 12.70 -10.97 31.16
N ASP A 263 12.05 -11.78 31.99
CA ASP A 263 12.59 -12.21 33.27
C ASP A 263 13.28 -13.57 33.09
N VAL A 264 14.55 -13.68 33.49
CA VAL A 264 15.36 -14.89 33.30
C VAL A 264 15.71 -15.50 34.64
N SER A 265 15.24 -16.72 34.88
CA SER A 265 15.71 -17.59 35.97
C SER A 265 16.69 -18.60 35.42
N ALA A 266 17.80 -18.86 36.12
CA ALA A 266 18.79 -19.81 35.66
C ALA A 266 19.43 -20.59 36.81
N GLU A 267 19.51 -21.91 36.65
CA GLU A 267 20.41 -22.74 37.46
C GLU A 267 21.84 -22.52 36.99
N ARG A 268 22.78 -22.45 37.94
CA ARG A 268 24.19 -22.10 37.70
C ARG A 268 25.07 -23.21 38.24
N TYR A 269 26.02 -23.68 37.44
CA TYR A 269 26.91 -24.76 37.84
C TYR A 269 28.23 -24.70 37.07
N PHE A 270 29.24 -25.40 37.58
CA PHE A 270 30.45 -25.70 36.83
C PHE A 270 30.31 -27.06 36.16
N GLN A 271 30.45 -27.09 34.84
CA GLN A 271 30.61 -28.33 34.10
C GLN A 271 32.09 -28.69 34.04
N TYR A 272 32.44 -29.89 34.49
CA TYR A 272 33.82 -30.37 34.57
C TYR A 272 34.11 -31.37 33.45
N ASP A 273 35.20 -31.15 32.71
CA ASP A 273 35.78 -32.10 31.75
C ASP A 273 37.08 -32.65 32.36
N LYS A 274 37.01 -33.88 32.90
CA LYS A 274 38.12 -34.54 33.58
C LYS A 274 39.24 -34.96 32.62
N GLU A 275 38.91 -35.23 31.36
CA GLU A 275 39.91 -35.64 30.36
C GLU A 275 40.79 -34.45 29.97
N LYS A 276 40.16 -33.29 29.75
CA LYS A 276 40.86 -32.05 29.37
C LYS A 276 41.33 -31.22 30.55
N GLN A 277 41.04 -31.65 31.77
CA GLN A 277 41.32 -30.92 33.00
C GLN A 277 40.79 -29.47 32.98
N THR A 278 39.56 -29.28 32.52
CA THR A 278 38.92 -27.95 32.39
C THR A 278 37.58 -27.89 33.11
N LYS A 279 37.16 -26.68 33.49
CA LYS A 279 35.83 -26.36 34.02
C LYS A 279 35.21 -25.22 33.22
N ALA A 280 33.90 -25.28 33.01
CA ALA A 280 33.15 -24.21 32.35
C ALA A 280 31.99 -23.76 33.24
N TYR A 281 31.83 -22.45 33.42
CA TYR A 281 30.68 -21.90 34.14
C TYR A 281 29.46 -21.85 33.22
N CYS A 282 28.45 -22.65 33.55
CA CYS A 282 27.25 -22.89 32.74
C CYS A 282 25.98 -22.43 33.45
N ILE A 283 24.99 -22.10 32.62
CA ILE A 283 23.63 -21.81 33.05
C ILE A 283 22.62 -22.63 32.26
N ASP A 284 21.55 -23.05 32.93
CA ASP A 284 20.34 -23.58 32.31
C ASP A 284 19.20 -22.56 32.47
N PRO A 285 19.00 -21.66 31.50
CA PRO A 285 18.07 -20.55 31.66
C PRO A 285 16.65 -20.91 31.22
N VAL A 286 15.69 -20.40 31.98
CA VAL A 286 14.27 -20.29 31.61
C VAL A 286 13.96 -18.81 31.48
N ALA A 287 13.64 -18.39 30.26
CA ALA A 287 13.24 -17.03 29.95
C ALA A 287 11.72 -16.90 29.96
N THR A 288 11.21 -15.90 30.67
CA THR A 288 9.78 -15.61 30.79
C THR A 288 9.50 -14.23 30.21
N ILE A 289 8.86 -14.19 29.05
CA ILE A 289 8.44 -12.93 28.42
C ILE A 289 7.22 -12.40 29.19
N THR A 290 7.38 -11.27 29.86
CA THR A 290 6.31 -10.64 30.66
C THR A 290 5.63 -9.50 29.91
N HIS A 291 6.36 -8.84 29.02
CA HIS A 291 5.83 -7.77 28.18
C HIS A 291 6.25 -7.98 26.72
N ILE A 292 5.38 -7.55 25.80
CA ILE A 292 5.64 -7.52 24.37
C ILE A 292 5.40 -6.12 23.82
N TYR A 293 6.03 -5.80 22.71
CA TYR A 293 5.66 -4.67 21.88
C TYR A 293 4.75 -5.12 20.75
N VAL A 294 3.71 -4.35 20.44
CA VAL A 294 2.89 -4.55 19.24
C VAL A 294 2.89 -3.29 18.39
N TYR A 295 3.05 -3.46 17.08
CA TYR A 295 3.08 -2.38 16.10
C TYR A 295 2.59 -2.88 14.74
N LEU A 296 2.22 -1.95 13.86
CA LEU A 296 2.03 -2.23 12.44
C LEU A 296 3.28 -1.87 11.65
N LYS A 297 3.47 -2.57 10.53
CA LYS A 297 4.46 -2.24 9.52
C LYS A 297 3.90 -2.55 8.13
N ASP A 298 4.15 -1.65 7.19
CA ASP A 298 3.71 -1.71 5.79
C ASP A 298 4.72 -1.07 4.82
N ASN A 299 4.64 -1.36 3.53
CA ASN A 299 5.45 -0.76 2.47
C ASN A 299 4.55 0.06 1.55
N TYR A 300 4.71 1.38 1.56
CA TYR A 300 3.99 2.26 0.65
C TYR A 300 4.77 2.39 -0.65
N SER A 301 4.44 1.55 -1.64
CA SER A 301 5.15 1.47 -2.91
C SER A 301 4.23 1.21 -4.10
N PHE A 302 4.61 1.70 -5.27
CA PHE A 302 3.90 1.46 -6.54
C PHE A 302 4.67 0.49 -7.46
N ASN A 303 5.22 -0.57 -6.88
CA ASN A 303 5.91 -1.63 -7.62
C ASN A 303 4.89 -2.59 -8.25
N ASP A 304 5.10 -2.96 -9.50
CA ASP A 304 4.33 -4.02 -10.17
C ASP A 304 5.11 -5.35 -10.11
N LYS A 305 4.40 -6.49 -10.05
CA LYS A 305 5.07 -7.78 -10.24
C LYS A 305 5.51 -7.89 -11.71
N GLY A 306 6.62 -8.57 -11.96
CA GLY A 306 7.20 -8.73 -13.31
C GLY A 306 6.36 -9.51 -14.32
N ASP A 307 5.04 -9.64 -14.13
CA ASP A 307 4.09 -10.29 -15.04
C ASP A 307 3.51 -9.33 -16.10
N GLY A 308 3.91 -8.06 -16.06
CA GLY A 308 3.52 -7.04 -17.04
C GLY A 308 2.18 -6.36 -16.76
N ASN A 309 1.48 -6.70 -15.69
CA ASN A 309 0.20 -6.09 -15.32
C ASN A 309 0.38 -5.05 -14.20
N SER A 310 -0.12 -3.84 -14.43
CA SER A 310 -0.07 -2.78 -13.41
C SER A 310 -1.26 -2.84 -12.46
N GLN A 311 -1.02 -2.68 -11.16
CA GLN A 311 -2.12 -2.70 -10.17
C GLN A 311 -3.06 -1.51 -10.41
N TYR A 312 -4.36 -1.80 -10.46
CA TYR A 312 -5.42 -0.79 -10.55
C TYR A 312 -5.70 -0.17 -9.18
N LEU A 313 -5.78 1.16 -9.12
CA LEU A 313 -5.93 1.95 -7.89
C LEU A 313 -7.25 2.73 -7.81
N GLY A 314 -8.14 2.54 -8.78
CA GLY A 314 -9.41 3.24 -8.86
C GLY A 314 -9.54 4.14 -10.08
N HIS A 315 -10.77 4.59 -10.33
CA HIS A 315 -11.04 5.68 -11.26
C HIS A 315 -11.26 6.94 -10.43
N TRP A 316 -10.46 7.98 -10.69
CA TRP A 316 -10.39 9.18 -9.86
C TRP A 316 -10.81 10.42 -10.62
N ASN A 317 -11.41 11.37 -9.92
CA ASN A 317 -11.53 12.75 -10.37
C ASN A 317 -11.11 13.70 -9.24
N LYS A 318 -11.31 15.01 -9.41
CA LYS A 318 -10.91 16.00 -8.39
C LYS A 318 -11.76 16.00 -7.10
N LYS A 319 -12.82 15.19 -7.02
CA LYS A 319 -13.82 15.20 -5.95
C LYS A 319 -13.87 13.89 -5.18
N ASP A 320 -13.87 12.77 -5.88
CA ASP A 320 -14.10 11.45 -5.33
C ASP A 320 -13.50 10.37 -6.27
N MET A 321 -13.74 9.11 -5.92
CA MET A 321 -13.34 7.96 -6.71
C MET A 321 -14.52 7.02 -6.97
N ILE A 322 -14.38 6.19 -8.00
CA ILE A 322 -15.24 5.06 -8.27
C ILE A 322 -14.40 3.81 -8.53
N LEU A 323 -15.00 2.64 -8.32
CA LEU A 323 -14.38 1.36 -8.64
C LEU A 323 -15.08 0.73 -9.83
N SER A 324 -14.29 0.20 -10.77
CA SER A 324 -14.83 -0.67 -11.82
C SER A 324 -15.33 -1.98 -11.19
N TYR A 325 -16.44 -2.51 -11.71
CA TYR A 325 -17.18 -3.63 -11.11
C TYR A 325 -16.33 -4.88 -10.83
N ARG A 326 -15.41 -5.26 -11.72
CA ARG A 326 -14.55 -6.44 -11.54
C ARG A 326 -13.39 -6.20 -10.55
N ALA A 327 -12.87 -4.97 -10.45
CA ALA A 327 -11.83 -4.62 -9.48
C ALA A 327 -12.41 -4.58 -8.05
N ALA A 328 -13.60 -4.00 -7.87
CA ALA A 328 -14.30 -4.05 -6.58
C ALA A 328 -14.52 -5.50 -6.12
N VAL A 329 -14.99 -6.40 -7.00
CA VAL A 329 -15.23 -7.80 -6.63
C VAL A 329 -13.91 -8.58 -6.38
N SER A 330 -12.82 -8.30 -7.10
CA SER A 330 -11.52 -8.98 -6.91
C SER A 330 -10.68 -8.42 -5.74
N ASP A 331 -10.81 -7.12 -5.43
CA ASP A 331 -10.06 -6.46 -4.36
C ASP A 331 -10.80 -6.55 -3.01
N LEU A 332 -12.13 -6.45 -3.01
CA LEU A 332 -12.96 -6.49 -1.79
C LEU A 332 -13.20 -7.92 -1.27
N ILE A 333 -13.28 -8.91 -2.16
CA ILE A 333 -13.62 -10.30 -1.80
C ILE A 333 -12.35 -11.17 -1.70
N ASP A 334 -11.40 -10.97 -2.60
CA ASP A 334 -10.30 -11.91 -2.78
C ASP A 334 -9.00 -11.44 -2.12
N GLY A 335 -8.79 -10.13 -1.87
CA GLY A 335 -7.50 -9.61 -1.36
C GLY A 335 -6.30 -9.92 -2.29
N LYS A 336 -6.55 -10.50 -3.48
CA LYS A 336 -5.56 -11.11 -4.39
C LYS A 336 -4.76 -10.11 -5.21
N LYS A 337 -5.13 -8.82 -5.21
CA LYS A 337 -4.59 -7.82 -6.14
C LYS A 337 -4.00 -6.56 -5.51
N VAL A 338 -4.08 -6.41 -4.19
CA VAL A 338 -3.32 -5.35 -3.50
C VAL A 338 -1.92 -5.89 -3.22
N HIS A 339 -0.96 -5.51 -4.06
CA HIS A 339 0.40 -6.00 -4.00
C HIS A 339 1.24 -5.15 -3.06
N THR A 340 1.02 -5.31 -1.75
CA THR A 340 2.09 -5.03 -0.78
C THR A 340 2.90 -6.31 -0.64
N GLN A 341 4.24 -6.20 -0.61
CA GLN A 341 5.10 -7.37 -0.35
C GLN A 341 5.17 -7.69 1.15
N MET A 342 4.33 -7.04 1.96
CA MET A 342 4.06 -7.39 3.34
C MET A 342 2.63 -7.90 3.51
N GLY A 343 2.55 -9.17 3.91
CA GLY A 343 1.28 -9.91 4.02
C GLY A 343 1.42 -11.21 3.24
N SER A 344 2.11 -12.19 3.82
CA SER A 344 2.16 -13.54 3.25
C SER A 344 0.83 -14.24 3.55
N SER A 345 -0.22 -13.94 2.79
CA SER A 345 -1.26 -14.93 2.63
C SER A 345 -0.67 -16.03 1.73
N GLU A 346 -0.51 -17.25 2.29
CA GLU A 346 -0.51 -18.43 1.43
C GLU A 346 -1.74 -18.33 0.53
N ILE A 347 -1.49 -18.35 -0.77
CA ILE A 347 -2.49 -18.22 -1.81
C ILE A 347 -3.32 -19.49 -1.74
N THR A 348 -4.40 -19.48 -0.95
CA THR A 348 -5.50 -20.38 -1.23
C THR A 348 -6.15 -19.86 -2.51
N GLU A 349 -5.88 -20.57 -3.60
CA GLU A 349 -6.66 -20.49 -4.83
C GLU A 349 -8.10 -20.91 -4.51
N THR A 350 -8.89 -20.03 -3.89
CA THR A 350 -10.34 -20.07 -4.08
C THR A 350 -10.58 -19.56 -5.49
N THR A 351 -10.42 -20.45 -6.46
CA THR A 351 -10.82 -20.28 -7.85
C THR A 351 -12.35 -20.26 -7.89
N ILE A 352 -12.96 -19.20 -7.37
CA ILE A 352 -14.38 -18.96 -7.63
C ILE A 352 -14.47 -18.27 -8.99
N ASN A 353 -14.38 -19.09 -10.02
CA ASN A 353 -14.55 -18.72 -11.40
C ASN A 353 -16.05 -18.37 -11.59
N TRP A 354 -16.42 -17.09 -11.47
CA TRP A 354 -17.79 -16.64 -11.81
C TRP A 354 -17.87 -16.46 -13.33
N PRO A 355 -18.56 -17.35 -14.08
CA PRO A 355 -18.55 -17.38 -15.54
C PRO A 355 -19.40 -16.25 -16.19
N TYR A 356 -19.77 -15.21 -15.44
CA TYR A 356 -20.70 -14.14 -15.85
C TYR A 356 -20.07 -12.74 -15.94
N LEU A 357 -18.74 -12.60 -15.81
CA LEU A 357 -18.05 -11.30 -15.92
C LEU A 357 -17.24 -11.21 -17.23
N PRO A 358 -17.82 -10.72 -18.34
CA PRO A 358 -17.04 -10.42 -19.54
C PRO A 358 -16.20 -9.13 -19.37
N GLY A 359 -14.90 -9.18 -19.74
CA GLY A 359 -14.07 -8.01 -20.07
C GLY A 359 -12.87 -7.71 -19.15
N ASP A 360 -11.81 -7.15 -19.74
CA ASP A 360 -10.63 -6.59 -19.07
C ASP A 360 -10.97 -5.35 -18.19
N PRO A 361 -10.14 -4.95 -17.21
CA PRO A 361 -10.30 -3.69 -16.50
C PRO A 361 -10.45 -2.54 -17.49
N ILE A 362 -11.35 -1.61 -17.19
CA ILE A 362 -11.59 -0.46 -18.07
C ILE A 362 -10.39 0.47 -17.96
N ASP A 363 -9.47 0.37 -18.91
CA ASP A 363 -8.29 1.24 -19.04
C ASP A 363 -8.64 2.55 -19.78
N LYS A 364 -9.86 3.05 -19.57
CA LYS A 364 -10.40 4.23 -20.25
C LYS A 364 -11.05 5.17 -19.25
N PRO A 365 -10.97 6.49 -19.45
CA PRO A 365 -11.80 7.42 -18.70
C PRO A 365 -13.29 7.07 -18.84
N VAL A 366 -14.05 7.32 -17.79
CA VAL A 366 -15.49 7.03 -17.77
C VAL A 366 -16.28 8.24 -17.30
N ASP A 367 -17.51 8.37 -17.78
CA ASP A 367 -18.44 9.43 -17.41
C ASP A 367 -19.71 8.89 -16.76
N LYS A 368 -19.99 9.33 -15.53
CA LYS A 368 -21.19 8.93 -14.76
C LYS A 368 -22.46 9.73 -15.08
N ARG A 369 -22.52 10.50 -16.17
CA ARG A 369 -23.67 11.35 -16.49
C ARG A 369 -25.00 10.57 -16.52
N PRO A 370 -26.09 11.12 -15.95
CA PRO A 370 -27.41 10.52 -16.10
C PRO A 370 -27.94 10.77 -17.53
N GLY A 371 -28.33 9.71 -18.22
CA GLY A 371 -28.92 9.79 -19.56
C GLY A 371 -28.00 10.46 -20.60
N PHE A 372 -28.58 11.35 -21.43
CA PHE A 372 -27.91 12.08 -22.51
C PHE A 372 -27.42 13.48 -22.09
N GLY A 373 -27.08 13.66 -20.81
CA GLY A 373 -26.60 14.93 -20.29
C GLY A 373 -25.31 15.42 -20.97
N LYS A 374 -24.96 16.70 -20.76
CA LYS A 374 -23.65 17.23 -21.15
C LYS A 374 -22.55 16.58 -20.31
N LEU A 375 -21.38 16.41 -20.91
CA LEU A 375 -20.17 16.04 -20.21
C LEU A 375 -19.81 17.13 -19.19
N LEU A 376 -19.56 16.75 -17.93
CA LEU A 376 -19.24 17.66 -16.83
C LEU A 376 -18.02 17.15 -16.07
N GLU A 377 -17.13 18.04 -15.64
CA GLU A 377 -15.91 17.72 -14.86
C GLU A 377 -16.18 16.80 -13.67
N LYS A 378 -17.25 17.07 -12.92
CA LYS A 378 -17.63 16.26 -11.74
C LYS A 378 -18.04 14.81 -12.06
N ASN A 379 -18.23 14.48 -13.33
CA ASN A 379 -18.70 13.17 -13.76
C ASN A 379 -17.65 12.34 -14.49
N VAL A 380 -16.53 12.95 -14.92
CA VAL A 380 -15.47 12.26 -15.65
C VAL A 380 -14.41 11.78 -14.68
N TYR A 381 -14.05 10.50 -14.77
CA TYR A 381 -13.05 9.85 -13.94
C TYR A 381 -11.99 9.19 -14.80
N TYR A 382 -10.74 9.26 -14.35
CA TYR A 382 -9.59 8.67 -15.02
C TYR A 382 -9.13 7.41 -14.28
N PRO A 383 -8.80 6.33 -14.98
CA PRO A 383 -8.23 5.14 -14.34
C PRO A 383 -6.80 5.43 -13.87
N VAL A 384 -6.52 5.16 -12.60
CA VAL A 384 -5.20 5.32 -11.99
C VAL A 384 -4.63 3.94 -11.68
N TYR A 385 -3.36 3.74 -12.01
CA TYR A 385 -2.61 2.51 -11.77
C TYR A 385 -1.26 2.81 -11.11
N ASN A 386 -0.58 1.78 -10.61
CA ASN A 386 0.82 1.89 -10.18
C ASN A 386 1.70 2.50 -11.28
N LYS A 387 1.51 2.09 -12.54
CA LYS A 387 2.21 2.64 -13.70
C LYS A 387 2.01 4.15 -13.83
N THR A 388 0.83 4.67 -13.50
CA THR A 388 0.57 6.12 -13.51
C THR A 388 1.47 6.85 -12.51
N TYR A 389 1.66 6.30 -11.30
CA TYR A 389 2.59 6.83 -10.30
C TYR A 389 4.05 6.72 -10.77
N ASN A 390 4.44 5.59 -11.36
CA ASN A 390 5.78 5.39 -11.90
C ASN A 390 6.10 6.38 -13.03
N GLU A 391 5.18 6.59 -13.98
CA GLU A 391 5.34 7.59 -15.04
C GLU A 391 5.46 9.01 -14.47
N TRP A 392 4.69 9.36 -13.44
CA TRP A 392 4.80 10.63 -12.75
C TRP A 392 6.17 10.80 -12.06
N ARG A 393 6.65 9.74 -11.40
CA ARG A 393 7.96 9.69 -10.73
C ARG A 393 9.09 9.94 -11.71
N GLU A 394 9.07 9.24 -12.85
CA GLU A 394 10.09 9.41 -13.88
C GLU A 394 10.10 10.81 -14.48
N LYS A 395 8.92 11.41 -14.68
CA LYS A 395 8.81 12.76 -15.22
C LYS A 395 9.36 13.83 -14.27
N HIS A 396 9.08 13.71 -12.98
CA HIS A 396 9.43 14.74 -12.00
C HIS A 396 10.73 14.46 -11.25
N ASN A 397 11.30 13.27 -11.39
CA ASN A 397 12.42 12.81 -10.56
C ASN A 397 12.12 12.94 -9.04
N ARG A 398 10.87 12.70 -8.67
CA ARG A 398 10.32 12.71 -7.29
C ARG A 398 9.32 11.56 -7.14
N GLY A 399 8.69 11.39 -5.98
CA GLY A 399 7.78 10.26 -5.77
C GLY A 399 8.52 9.09 -5.16
N GLY A 400 8.71 9.14 -3.85
CA GLY A 400 9.56 8.18 -3.14
C GLY A 400 8.74 7.17 -2.36
N ASP A 401 9.00 5.88 -2.60
CA ASP A 401 8.46 4.80 -1.77
C ASP A 401 9.08 4.84 -0.35
N PHE A 402 8.38 4.30 0.64
CA PHE A 402 8.87 4.25 2.01
C PHE A 402 8.20 3.15 2.83
N MET A 403 8.83 2.79 3.95
CA MET A 403 8.28 1.87 4.94
C MET A 403 7.45 2.65 5.96
N ILE A 404 6.26 2.15 6.26
CA ILE A 404 5.40 2.68 7.31
C ILE A 404 5.59 1.83 8.56
N TYR A 405 5.78 2.48 9.70
CA TYR A 405 5.75 1.86 11.03
C TYR A 405 4.78 2.63 11.92
N SER A 406 4.07 1.96 12.82
CA SER A 406 3.54 2.65 13.99
C SER A 406 4.53 2.60 15.14
N LYS A 407 4.48 3.58 16.03
CA LYS A 407 5.19 3.51 17.32
C LYS A 407 4.82 2.23 18.07
N PRO A 408 5.82 1.44 18.53
CA PRO A 408 5.57 0.22 19.29
C PRO A 408 4.81 0.47 20.60
N LEU A 409 3.71 -0.25 20.79
CA LEU A 409 2.91 -0.23 22.00
C LEU A 409 3.39 -1.34 22.95
N LEU A 410 3.89 -0.97 24.13
CA LEU A 410 4.26 -1.92 25.18
C LEU A 410 3.00 -2.48 25.85
N LEU A 411 2.90 -3.80 25.94
CA LEU A 411 1.78 -4.52 26.54
C LEU A 411 2.29 -5.53 27.55
N LYS A 412 1.70 -5.51 28.76
CA LYS A 412 1.88 -6.57 29.76
C LYS A 412 1.04 -7.78 29.40
N LEU A 413 1.66 -8.95 29.33
CA LEU A 413 0.96 -10.19 29.09
C LEU A 413 0.21 -10.63 30.35
N ARG A 414 -1.04 -11.08 30.18
CA ARG A 414 -1.80 -11.73 31.25
C ARG A 414 -1.20 -13.09 31.60
N ASN A 415 -0.79 -13.83 30.58
CA ASN A 415 -0.10 -15.11 30.70
C ASN A 415 1.31 -14.93 30.13
N PRO A 416 2.35 -14.82 30.98
CA PRO A 416 3.72 -14.74 30.49
C PRO A 416 4.11 -15.96 29.64
N ILE A 417 5.00 -15.76 28.66
CA ILE A 417 5.48 -16.85 27.80
C ILE A 417 6.79 -17.39 28.37
N SER A 418 6.75 -18.56 29.00
CA SER A 418 7.93 -19.24 29.54
C SER A 418 8.57 -20.15 28.48
N ILE A 419 9.88 -20.00 28.29
CA ILE A 419 10.67 -20.70 27.28
C ILE A 419 11.92 -21.26 27.95
N LYS A 420 12.07 -22.59 27.94
CA LYS A 420 13.34 -23.23 28.33
C LYS A 420 14.38 -23.05 27.22
N LEU A 421 15.48 -22.40 27.55
CA LEU A 421 16.60 -22.18 26.64
C LEU A 421 17.57 -23.35 26.71
N ASP A 422 18.48 -23.40 25.73
CA ASP A 422 19.57 -24.38 25.77
C ASP A 422 20.63 -23.92 26.77
N THR A 423 21.40 -24.86 27.31
CA THR A 423 22.51 -24.57 28.23
C THR A 423 23.49 -23.59 27.59
N ILE A 424 23.89 -22.58 28.35
CA ILE A 424 24.89 -21.58 27.92
C ILE A 424 26.09 -21.67 28.85
N CYS A 425 27.26 -21.94 28.30
CA CYS A 425 28.51 -22.01 29.05
C CYS A 425 29.48 -20.91 28.61
N ARG A 426 30.27 -20.39 29.55
CA ARG A 426 31.46 -19.60 29.25
C ARG A 426 32.56 -20.48 28.66
N ALA A 427 33.59 -19.84 28.11
CA ALA A 427 34.78 -20.55 27.65
C ALA A 427 35.35 -21.42 28.79
N PRO A 428 35.70 -22.69 28.53
CA PRO A 428 36.33 -23.53 29.54
C PRO A 428 37.67 -22.95 30.00
N GLU A 429 37.94 -23.02 31.30
CA GLU A 429 39.21 -22.63 31.92
C GLU A 429 39.88 -23.86 32.56
N PRO A 430 41.21 -23.88 32.73
CA PRO A 430 41.90 -24.94 33.47
C PRO A 430 41.34 -25.10 34.90
N MET A 431 41.25 -26.35 35.37
CA MET A 431 40.67 -26.67 36.69
C MET A 431 41.42 -26.03 37.85
#